data_AF-A0A349YIU3-F1
#
_entry.id   AF-A0A349YIU3-F1
#
_cell.length_a   1.000
_cell.length_b   1.000
_cell.length_c   1.000
_cell.angle_alpha   90.00
_cell.angle_beta   90.00
_cell.angle_gamma   90.00
#
_symmetry.space_group_name_H-M   'P 1'
#
loop_
_entity.id
_entity.type
_entity.pdbx_description
1 polymer ?
#
loop_
_entity_poly.entity_id
_entity_poly.type
_entity_poly.pdbx_seq_one_letter_code
_entity_poly.pdbx_strand_id
1 'polypeptide(L)'
;MAIEVKELMKEIKESRKQTSASQKDEVRVMQAMLNDTTYEVGVYTNKGKVDTYNPAKDFRTMQANIFSSAAKTTKAEAAELIAKYEVTKSDATTMVNVSKEFINTYLSCGRKLPLGGREDSNFSLSVKDTPKTEKVYQRRTVADDGTVSWVPGSKIIPAHKTLKAKSSCPSWVE
;
A
#
# COMPACT_ATOMS: atom_id res chain seq x y z
N MET A 1 -22.30 11.74 -0.12
CA MET A 1 -21.55 11.97 -1.38
C MET A 1 -20.18 11.35 -1.19
N ALA A 2 -19.84 10.35 -2.00
CA ALA A 2 -18.53 9.73 -1.96
C ALA A 2 -17.47 10.79 -2.29
N ILE A 3 -16.40 10.86 -1.49
CA ILE A 3 -15.27 11.75 -1.77
C ILE A 3 -14.53 11.15 -2.98
N GLU A 4 -14.30 11.96 -4.01
CA GLU A 4 -13.49 11.55 -5.16
C GLU A 4 -12.06 11.23 -4.72
N VAL A 5 -11.52 10.12 -5.23
CA VAL A 5 -10.19 9.64 -4.82
C VAL A 5 -9.12 10.69 -5.10
N LYS A 6 -9.20 11.36 -6.26
CA LYS A 6 -8.20 12.37 -6.67
C LYS A 6 -8.19 13.57 -5.74
N GLU A 7 -9.36 14.08 -5.35
CA GLU A 7 -9.49 15.20 -4.42
C GLU A 7 -9.00 14.83 -3.02
N LEU A 8 -9.33 13.63 -2.53
CA LEU A 8 -8.81 13.14 -1.24
C LEU A 8 -7.28 13.03 -1.25
N MET A 9 -6.70 12.49 -2.32
CA MET A 9 -5.25 12.36 -2.43
C MET A 9 -4.55 13.73 -2.47
N LYS A 10 -5.17 14.73 -3.11
CA LYS A 10 -4.69 16.11 -3.11
C LYS A 10 -4.76 16.73 -1.72
N GLU A 11 -5.90 16.61 -1.03
CA GLU A 11 -6.09 17.08 0.36
C GLU A 11 -5.01 16.51 1.30
N ILE A 12 -4.75 15.20 1.22
CA ILE A 12 -3.73 14.54 2.05
C ILE A 12 -2.33 15.07 1.71
N LYS A 13 -2.02 15.27 0.43
CA LYS A 13 -0.71 15.76 -0.01
C LYS A 13 -0.44 17.19 0.47
N GLU A 14 -1.44 18.05 0.43
CA GLU A 14 -1.34 19.46 0.82
C GLU A 14 -1.30 19.65 2.35
N SER A 15 -2.04 18.83 3.10
CA SER A 15 -2.10 18.93 4.57
C SER A 15 -0.88 18.33 5.27
N ARG A 16 -0.15 17.42 4.61
CA ARG A 16 0.94 16.67 5.22
C ARG A 16 2.24 17.47 5.34
N LYS A 17 2.69 17.69 6.57
CA LYS A 17 3.99 18.34 6.88
C LYS A 17 5.22 17.44 6.68
N GLN A 18 5.06 16.13 6.86
CA GLN A 18 6.15 15.15 6.78
C GLN A 18 5.62 13.77 6.36
N THR A 19 6.45 12.96 5.72
CA THR A 19 6.08 11.59 5.34
C THR A 19 6.03 10.69 6.58
N SER A 20 4.83 10.42 7.10
CA SER A 20 4.59 9.57 8.26
C SER A 20 3.44 8.59 8.02
N ALA A 21 3.39 7.52 8.82
CA ALA A 21 2.27 6.58 8.79
C ALA A 21 0.98 7.25 9.29
N SER A 22 -0.15 6.96 8.64
CA SER A 22 -1.47 7.45 9.03
C SER A 22 -2.53 6.40 8.74
N GLN A 23 -2.90 5.61 9.75
CA GLN A 23 -3.98 4.62 9.61
C GLN A 23 -5.31 5.27 9.23
N LYS A 24 -5.54 6.50 9.71
CA LYS A 24 -6.72 7.29 9.34
C LYS A 24 -6.78 7.50 7.83
N ASP A 25 -5.69 7.97 7.22
CA ASP A 25 -5.68 8.28 5.79
C ASP A 25 -5.67 7.02 4.92
N GLU A 26 -5.02 5.94 5.36
CA GLU A 26 -5.11 4.63 4.70
C GLU A 26 -6.57 4.17 4.57
N VAL A 27 -7.35 4.25 5.66
CA VAL A 27 -8.77 3.86 5.67
C VAL A 27 -9.61 4.81 4.83
N ARG A 28 -9.37 6.13 4.91
CA ARG A 28 -10.08 7.12 4.08
C ARG A 28 -9.85 6.87 2.59
N VAL A 29 -8.60 6.65 2.19
CA VAL A 29 -8.22 6.37 0.80
C VAL A 29 -8.84 5.07 0.32
N MET A 30 -8.78 4.00 1.10
CA MET A 30 -9.44 2.74 0.74
C MET A 30 -10.95 2.91 0.59
N GLN A 31 -11.61 3.62 1.53
CA GLN A 31 -13.05 3.84 1.46
C GLN A 31 -13.43 4.65 0.21
N ALA A 32 -12.70 5.73 -0.10
CA ALA A 32 -12.92 6.50 -1.32
C ALA A 32 -12.68 5.65 -2.57
N MET A 33 -11.58 4.88 -2.60
CA MET A 33 -11.20 4.04 -3.74
C MET A 33 -12.20 2.95 -4.07
N LEU A 34 -12.86 2.38 -3.06
CA LEU A 34 -13.90 1.36 -3.27
C LEU A 34 -15.27 1.96 -3.58
N ASN A 35 -15.53 3.23 -3.21
CA ASN A 35 -16.79 3.91 -3.49
C ASN A 35 -16.81 4.65 -4.83
N ASP A 36 -15.69 5.25 -5.26
CA ASP A 36 -15.58 6.07 -6.46
C ASP A 36 -15.51 5.22 -7.74
N THR A 37 -16.66 5.03 -8.39
CA THR A 37 -16.79 4.26 -9.64
C THR A 37 -16.24 4.97 -10.87
N THR A 38 -15.80 6.22 -10.73
CA THR A 38 -15.20 7.01 -11.83
C THR A 38 -13.67 7.00 -11.78
N TYR A 39 -13.10 6.58 -10.65
CA TYR A 39 -11.66 6.50 -10.49
C TYR A 39 -11.06 5.34 -11.30
N GLU A 40 -10.26 5.68 -12.29
CA GLU A 40 -9.53 4.74 -13.13
C GLU A 40 -8.03 5.04 -13.12
N VAL A 41 -7.24 3.97 -13.18
CA VAL A 41 -5.78 4.02 -13.25
C VAL A 41 -5.30 3.27 -14.47
N GLY A 42 -4.31 3.81 -15.18
CA GLY A 42 -3.71 3.10 -16.30
C GLY A 42 -2.93 1.87 -15.84
N VAL A 43 -2.97 0.82 -16.66
CA VAL A 43 -2.15 -0.38 -16.53
C VAL A 43 -1.11 -0.34 -17.64
N TYR A 44 0.17 -0.32 -17.25
CA TYR A 44 1.28 -0.20 -18.17
C TYR A 44 2.14 -1.47 -18.17
N THR A 45 2.64 -1.81 -19.35
CA THR A 45 3.62 -2.88 -19.58
C THR A 45 4.77 -2.34 -20.41
N ASN A 46 5.74 -3.19 -20.77
CA ASN A 46 6.87 -2.81 -21.63
C ASN A 46 6.43 -2.24 -23.00
N LYS A 47 5.16 -2.40 -23.40
CA LYS A 47 4.57 -1.84 -24.63
C LYS A 47 3.84 -0.50 -24.42
N GLY A 48 3.93 0.10 -23.23
CA GLY A 48 3.15 1.27 -22.85
C GLY A 48 1.82 0.89 -22.18
N LYS A 49 0.83 1.79 -22.26
CA LYS A 49 -0.50 1.60 -21.69
C LYS A 49 -1.24 0.48 -22.42
N VAL A 50 -1.68 -0.53 -21.69
CA VAL A 50 -2.42 -1.68 -22.25
C VAL A 50 -3.87 -1.73 -21.81
N ASP A 51 -4.20 -1.12 -20.66
CA ASP A 51 -5.54 -1.19 -20.10
C ASP A 51 -5.80 -0.05 -19.09
N THR A 52 -7.04 0.05 -18.61
CA THR A 52 -7.42 0.81 -17.42
C THR A 52 -7.99 -0.13 -16.35
N TYR A 53 -7.74 0.19 -15.09
CA TYR A 53 -8.26 -0.55 -13.95
C TYR A 53 -9.08 0.38 -13.06
N ASN A 54 -10.24 -0.09 -12.64
CA ASN A 54 -11.15 0.62 -11.75
C ASN A 54 -11.40 -0.23 -10.49
N PRO A 55 -10.77 0.11 -9.35
CA PRO A 55 -10.89 -0.68 -8.13
C PRO A 55 -12.32 -0.81 -7.63
N ALA A 56 -13.12 0.27 -7.74
CA ALA A 56 -14.49 0.33 -7.30
C ALA A 56 -15.42 -0.61 -8.11
N LYS A 57 -15.22 -0.68 -9.43
CA LYS A 57 -15.97 -1.61 -10.31
C LYS A 57 -15.59 -3.06 -10.01
N ASP A 58 -14.29 -3.35 -9.94
CA ASP A 58 -13.78 -4.70 -9.66
C ASP A 58 -14.26 -5.22 -8.30
N PHE A 59 -14.21 -4.39 -7.26
CA PHE A 59 -14.72 -4.71 -5.93
C PHE A 59 -16.23 -5.01 -5.93
N ARG A 60 -17.02 -4.23 -6.66
CA ARG A 60 -18.47 -4.48 -6.81
C ARG A 60 -18.74 -5.75 -7.59
N THR A 61 -17.97 -6.05 -8.63
CA THR A 61 -18.05 -7.32 -9.35
C THR A 61 -17.76 -8.51 -8.43
N MET A 62 -16.74 -8.40 -7.57
CA MET A 62 -16.45 -9.41 -6.55
C MET A 62 -17.65 -9.61 -5.61
N GLN A 63 -18.24 -8.53 -5.07
CA GLN A 63 -19.41 -8.62 -4.20
C GLN A 63 -20.62 -9.25 -4.89
N ALA A 64 -20.91 -8.84 -6.13
CA ALA A 64 -22.02 -9.39 -6.91
C ALA A 64 -21.85 -10.90 -7.16
N ASN A 65 -20.61 -11.36 -7.41
CA ASN A 65 -20.30 -12.78 -7.54
C ASN A 65 -20.50 -13.55 -6.22
N ILE A 66 -20.06 -12.99 -5.09
CA ILE A 66 -20.26 -13.59 -3.76
C ILE A 66 -21.76 -13.70 -3.46
N PHE A 67 -22.50 -12.61 -3.65
CA PHE A 67 -23.93 -12.55 -3.35
C PHE A 67 -24.74 -13.51 -4.23
N SER A 68 -24.53 -13.48 -5.55
CA SER A 68 -25.19 -14.40 -6.49
C SER A 68 -24.92 -15.86 -6.13
N SER A 69 -23.67 -16.21 -5.77
CA SER A 69 -23.31 -17.58 -5.40
C SER A 69 -23.93 -18.05 -4.08
N ALA A 70 -23.91 -17.18 -3.06
CA ALA A 70 -24.37 -17.49 -1.71
C ALA A 70 -25.90 -17.46 -1.58
N ALA A 71 -26.54 -16.44 -2.14
CA ALA A 71 -27.99 -16.24 -2.09
C ALA A 71 -28.75 -16.90 -3.25
N LYS A 72 -28.04 -17.57 -4.17
CA LYS A 72 -28.62 -18.25 -5.35
C LYS A 72 -29.48 -17.35 -6.24
N THR A 73 -29.11 -16.06 -6.31
CA THR A 73 -29.75 -15.08 -7.21
C THR A 73 -29.04 -15.04 -8.55
N THR A 74 -29.65 -14.39 -9.54
CA THR A 74 -28.95 -14.09 -10.78
C THR A 74 -27.85 -13.05 -10.55
N LYS A 75 -26.82 -13.05 -11.40
CA LYS A 75 -25.76 -12.02 -11.35
C LYS A 75 -26.29 -10.61 -11.62
N ALA A 76 -27.33 -10.47 -12.44
CA ALA A 76 -27.93 -9.19 -12.76
C ALA A 76 -28.59 -8.56 -11.52
N GLU A 77 -29.44 -9.33 -10.82
CA GLU A 77 -30.07 -8.88 -9.57
C GLU A 77 -29.03 -8.55 -8.50
N ALA A 78 -27.99 -9.39 -8.37
CA ALA A 78 -26.90 -9.13 -7.44
C ALA A 78 -26.18 -7.82 -7.76
N ALA A 79 -25.89 -7.55 -9.03
CA ALA A 79 -25.25 -6.32 -9.46
C ALA A 79 -26.11 -5.07 -9.17
N GLU A 80 -27.42 -5.14 -9.37
CA GLU A 80 -28.33 -4.03 -9.06
C GLU A 80 -28.40 -3.70 -7.57
N LEU A 81 -28.36 -4.73 -6.70
CA LEU A 81 -28.34 -4.54 -5.26
C LEU A 81 -27.00 -3.95 -4.80
N ILE A 82 -25.88 -4.50 -5.29
CA ILE A 82 -24.53 -4.05 -4.95
C ILE A 82 -24.24 -2.64 -5.49
N ALA A 83 -24.84 -2.24 -6.61
CA ALA A 83 -24.66 -0.88 -7.14
C ALA A 83 -25.07 0.22 -6.14
N LYS A 84 -26.02 -0.09 -5.24
CA LYS A 84 -26.51 0.83 -4.20
C LYS A 84 -25.71 0.77 -2.90
N TYR A 85 -24.81 -0.21 -2.78
CA TYR A 85 -24.03 -0.39 -1.57
C TYR A 85 -22.91 0.66 -1.49
N GLU A 86 -22.87 1.37 -0.35
CA GLU A 86 -21.81 2.29 -0.01
C GLU A 86 -20.87 1.64 1.01
N VAL A 87 -19.59 1.57 0.66
CA VAL A 87 -18.54 0.96 1.46
C VAL A 87 -18.37 1.76 2.74
N THR A 88 -18.49 1.09 3.88
CA THR A 88 -18.34 1.73 5.18
C THR A 88 -16.88 1.83 5.58
N LYS A 89 -16.61 2.61 6.62
CA LYS A 89 -15.28 2.67 7.25
C LYS A 89 -14.81 1.31 7.76
N SER A 90 -15.73 0.46 8.24
CA SER A 90 -15.41 -0.87 8.74
C SER A 90 -14.93 -1.80 7.62
N ASP A 91 -15.61 -1.77 6.48
CA ASP A 91 -15.25 -2.55 5.30
C ASP A 91 -13.90 -2.10 4.74
N ALA A 92 -13.69 -0.79 4.64
CA ALA A 92 -12.41 -0.22 4.23
C ALA A 92 -11.27 -0.60 5.18
N THR A 93 -11.50 -0.59 6.49
CA THR A 93 -10.51 -1.04 7.49
C THR A 93 -10.16 -2.51 7.30
N THR A 94 -11.16 -3.35 7.07
CA THR A 94 -10.98 -4.78 6.79
C THR A 94 -10.14 -4.98 5.53
N MET A 95 -10.46 -4.26 4.45
CA MET A 95 -9.72 -4.37 3.19
C MET A 95 -8.27 -3.90 3.32
N VAL A 96 -7.99 -2.83 4.08
CA VAL A 96 -6.63 -2.40 4.39
C VAL A 96 -5.85 -3.50 5.12
N ASN A 97 -6.46 -4.12 6.12
CA ASN A 97 -5.82 -5.19 6.89
C ASN A 97 -5.50 -6.41 6.01
N VAL A 98 -6.47 -6.86 5.20
CA VAL A 98 -6.28 -7.95 4.23
C VAL A 98 -5.18 -7.61 3.22
N SER A 99 -5.16 -6.38 2.70
CA SER A 99 -4.16 -5.93 1.72
C SER A 99 -2.75 -5.94 2.29
N LYS A 100 -2.58 -5.47 3.53
CA LYS A 100 -1.28 -5.51 4.23
C LYS A 100 -0.83 -6.94 4.47
N GLU A 101 -1.73 -7.82 4.88
CA GLU A 101 -1.41 -9.21 5.12
C GLU A 101 -1.07 -9.94 3.83
N PHE A 102 -1.75 -9.65 2.72
CA PHE A 102 -1.39 -10.15 1.41
C PHE A 102 0.06 -9.81 1.04
N ILE A 103 0.51 -8.58 1.27
CA ILE A 103 1.89 -8.17 1.00
C ILE A 103 2.87 -8.98 1.87
N ASN A 104 2.62 -9.09 3.18
CA ASN A 104 3.50 -9.84 4.10
C ASN A 104 3.56 -11.32 3.74
N THR A 105 2.39 -11.95 3.56
CA THR A 105 2.26 -13.36 3.21
C THR A 105 2.90 -13.65 1.86
N TYR A 106 2.64 -12.85 0.81
CA TYR A 106 3.25 -13.07 -0.50
C TYR A 106 4.76 -12.89 -0.46
N LEU A 107 5.27 -11.85 0.19
CA LEU A 107 6.71 -11.63 0.31
C LEU A 107 7.42 -12.73 1.12
N SER A 108 6.71 -13.42 2.01
CA SER A 108 7.26 -14.54 2.77
C SER A 108 7.63 -15.74 1.88
N CYS A 109 7.03 -15.87 0.69
CA CYS A 109 7.38 -16.96 -0.25
C CYS A 109 8.69 -16.73 -1.01
N GLY A 110 9.39 -15.62 -0.75
CA GLY A 110 10.68 -15.29 -1.39
C GLY A 110 10.55 -14.74 -2.82
N ARG A 111 9.32 -14.57 -3.33
CA ARG A 111 9.09 -13.98 -4.65
C ARG A 111 9.06 -12.46 -4.61
N LYS A 112 9.36 -11.87 -5.76
CA LYS A 112 9.22 -10.43 -6.01
C LYS A 112 7.74 -10.09 -6.25
N LEU A 113 7.22 -9.10 -5.53
CA LEU A 113 5.87 -8.56 -5.72
C LEU A 113 5.93 -7.31 -6.63
N PRO A 114 5.47 -7.37 -7.89
CA PRO A 114 5.23 -6.17 -8.69
C PRO A 114 3.97 -5.45 -8.19
N LEU A 115 4.01 -4.12 -8.06
CA LEU A 115 2.86 -3.29 -7.66
C LEU A 115 2.05 -2.77 -8.87
N GLY A 116 2.40 -3.22 -10.08
CA GLY A 116 1.78 -2.81 -11.34
C GLY A 116 2.42 -1.55 -11.93
N GLY A 117 2.52 -1.51 -13.27
CA GLY A 117 3.00 -0.34 -13.99
C GLY A 117 1.95 0.77 -14.02
N ARG A 118 2.37 1.98 -13.68
CA ARG A 118 1.62 3.24 -13.75
C ARG A 118 2.27 4.16 -14.77
N GLU A 119 1.60 5.28 -15.03
CA GLU A 119 2.01 6.26 -16.04
C GLU A 119 3.46 6.71 -15.85
N ASP A 120 3.87 6.96 -14.61
CA ASP A 120 5.17 7.51 -14.24
C ASP A 120 6.05 6.55 -13.43
N SER A 121 5.59 5.33 -13.16
CA SER A 121 6.23 4.47 -12.16
C SER A 121 6.01 2.97 -12.38
N ASN A 122 7.00 2.17 -11.98
CA ASN A 122 6.92 0.71 -11.97
C ASN A 122 7.67 0.18 -10.74
N PHE A 123 6.94 0.00 -9.65
CA PHE A 123 7.51 -0.41 -8.37
C PHE A 123 7.42 -1.93 -8.17
N SER A 124 8.44 -2.48 -7.53
CA SER A 124 8.39 -3.85 -7.03
C SER A 124 9.10 -3.99 -5.69
N LEU A 125 8.62 -4.94 -4.89
CA LEU A 125 9.11 -5.24 -3.56
C LEU A 125 9.66 -6.67 -3.51
N SER A 126 10.68 -6.89 -2.69
CA SER A 126 11.24 -8.21 -2.40
C SER A 126 11.81 -8.23 -0.98
N VAL A 127 11.84 -9.39 -0.35
CA VAL A 127 12.48 -9.58 0.97
C VAL A 127 13.96 -9.91 0.77
N LYS A 128 14.79 -9.39 1.67
CA LYS A 128 16.19 -9.73 1.81
C LYS A 128 16.46 -10.07 3.27
N ASP A 129 17.07 -11.22 3.52
CA ASP A 129 17.57 -11.57 4.85
C ASP A 129 18.84 -10.78 5.17
N THR A 130 18.84 -10.16 6.35
CA THR A 130 19.99 -9.42 6.88
C THR A 130 20.56 -10.19 8.07
N PRO A 131 21.85 -10.59 8.02
CA PRO A 131 22.47 -11.33 9.11
C PRO A 131 22.67 -10.44 10.33
N LYS A 132 22.82 -11.10 11.50
CA LYS A 132 23.20 -10.44 12.75
C LYS A 132 24.48 -9.63 12.53
N THR A 133 24.47 -8.37 12.95
CA THR A 133 25.61 -7.45 12.79
C THR A 133 25.85 -6.71 14.10
N GLU A 134 27.12 -6.52 14.46
CA GLU A 134 27.52 -5.63 15.55
C GLU A 134 27.87 -4.25 14.99
N LYS A 135 27.22 -3.21 15.48
CA LYS A 135 27.51 -1.82 15.09
C LYS A 135 28.18 -1.09 16.24
N VAL A 136 29.40 -0.63 16.01
CA VAL A 136 30.13 0.25 16.93
C VAL A 136 29.76 1.70 16.62
N TYR A 137 29.53 2.51 17.66
CA TYR A 137 29.26 3.93 17.54
C TYR A 137 29.91 4.70 18.68
N GLN A 138 30.19 5.98 18.46
CA GLN A 138 30.72 6.85 19.50
C GLN A 138 29.56 7.32 20.39
N ARG A 139 29.61 6.97 21.67
CA ARG A 139 28.66 7.44 22.69
C ARG A 139 29.25 8.68 23.35
N ARG A 140 28.52 9.77 23.31
CA ARG A 140 28.85 10.98 24.07
C ARG A 140 28.60 10.73 25.55
N THR A 141 29.61 10.98 26.37
CA THR A 141 29.51 10.97 27.83
C THR A 141 29.96 12.34 28.33
N VAL A 142 29.20 12.92 29.25
CA VAL A 142 29.53 14.19 29.90
C VAL A 142 29.84 13.86 31.35
N ALA A 143 31.05 14.19 31.80
CA ALA A 143 31.44 14.05 33.20
C ALA A 143 30.88 15.20 34.05
N ASP A 144 30.89 15.03 35.37
CA ASP A 144 30.32 16.01 36.32
C ASP A 144 31.04 17.38 36.29
N ASP A 145 32.26 17.41 35.74
CA ASP A 145 33.06 18.62 35.51
C ASP A 145 32.73 19.34 34.18
N GLY A 146 31.77 18.82 33.40
CA GLY A 146 31.38 19.35 32.09
C GLY A 146 32.26 18.86 30.93
N THR A 147 33.29 18.04 31.18
CA THR A 147 34.16 17.50 30.14
C THR A 147 33.39 16.51 29.26
N VAL A 148 33.39 16.73 27.95
CA VAL A 148 32.76 15.85 26.96
C VAL A 148 33.78 14.82 26.46
N SER A 149 33.49 13.54 26.67
CA SER A 149 34.27 12.43 26.13
C SER A 149 33.42 11.58 25.19
N TRP A 150 34.10 10.91 24.25
CA TRP A 150 33.47 9.97 23.32
C TRP A 150 34.02 8.58 23.61
N VAL A 151 33.14 7.68 24.08
CA VAL A 151 33.50 6.30 24.38
C VAL A 151 32.87 5.36 23.34
N PRO A 152 33.57 4.29 22.90
CA PRO A 152 32.99 3.29 22.03
C PRO A 152 31.79 2.61 22.71
N GLY A 153 30.61 2.71 22.12
CA GLY A 153 29.47 1.86 22.41
C GLY A 153 29.30 0.82 21.31
N SER A 154 28.78 -0.36 21.64
CA SER A 154 28.35 -1.34 20.65
C SER A 154 26.86 -1.63 20.77
N LYS A 155 26.23 -1.90 19.64
CA LYS A 155 24.85 -2.39 19.57
C LYS A 155 24.79 -3.62 18.69
N ILE A 156 24.26 -4.71 19.25
CA ILE A 156 23.95 -5.92 18.50
C ILE A 156 22.63 -5.69 17.75
N ILE A 157 22.67 -5.82 16.43
CA ILE A 157 21.50 -5.84 15.57
C ILE A 157 21.20 -7.30 15.25
N PRO A 158 20.06 -7.87 15.70
CA PRO A 158 19.72 -9.26 15.42
C PRO A 158 19.49 -9.48 13.92
N ALA A 159 19.58 -10.74 13.50
CA ALA A 159 19.18 -11.12 12.14
C ALA A 159 17.69 -10.77 11.93
N HIS A 160 17.37 -10.16 10.80
CA HIS A 160 16.01 -9.72 10.51
C HIS A 160 15.76 -9.65 9.00
N LYS A 161 14.49 -9.66 8.62
CA LYS A 161 14.06 -9.45 7.24
C LYS A 161 14.06 -7.96 6.92
N THR A 162 14.56 -7.62 5.75
CA THR A 162 14.53 -6.27 5.19
C THR A 162 13.76 -6.25 3.89
N LEU A 163 13.16 -5.11 3.57
CA LEU A 163 12.48 -4.89 2.30
C LEU A 163 13.46 -4.25 1.32
N LYS A 164 13.53 -4.79 0.10
CA LYS A 164 14.23 -4.18 -1.03
C LYS A 164 13.21 -3.68 -2.05
N ALA A 165 13.11 -2.37 -2.20
CA ALA A 165 12.34 -1.72 -3.25
C ALA A 165 13.17 -1.62 -4.54
N LYS A 166 12.52 -1.81 -5.69
CA LYS A 166 13.09 -1.58 -7.03
C LYS A 166 12.15 -0.67 -7.82
N SER A 167 12.72 0.31 -8.50
CA SER A 167 12.00 1.41 -9.15
C SER A 167 12.75 1.96 -10.36
N SER A 168 13.24 1.08 -11.24
CA SER A 168 13.90 1.51 -12.48
C SER A 168 12.95 2.36 -13.32
N CYS A 169 13.48 3.34 -14.06
CA CYS A 169 12.70 4.14 -15.00
C CYS A 169 11.93 3.19 -15.95
N PRO A 170 10.59 3.28 -16.03
CA PRO A 170 9.84 2.42 -16.91
C PRO A 170 10.17 2.71 -18.38
N SER A 171 10.18 1.67 -19.22
CA SER A 171 10.53 1.83 -20.65
C SER A 171 9.51 2.63 -21.46
N TRP A 172 8.33 2.89 -20.89
CA TRP A 172 7.26 3.69 -21.51
C TRP A 172 7.27 5.15 -21.06
N VAL A 173 8.17 5.52 -20.14
CA VAL A 173 8.42 6.90 -19.76
C VAL A 173 9.60 7.35 -20.61
N GLU A 174 9.29 8.02 -21.72
CA GLU A 174 10.27 8.67 -22.62
C GLU A 174 10.68 10.04 -22.08
#